data_AF-A0A534YPE2-F1
#
_entry.id   AF-A0A534YPE2-F1
#
_cell.length_a   1.000
_cell.length_b   1.000
_cell.length_c   1.000
_cell.angle_alpha   90.00
_cell.angle_beta   90.00
_cell.angle_gamma   90.00
#
_symmetry.space_group_name_H-M   'P 1'
#
loop_
_entity.id
_entity.type
_entity.pdbx_description
1 polymer ?
#
loop_
_entity_poly.entity_id
_entity_poly.type
_entity_poly.pdbx_seq_one_letter_code
_entity_poly.pdbx_strand_id
1 'polypeptide(L)'
;MREVEPKDAVQVESRERVHIRTRESPATLAAWRVSLRSPAGAIVLAESGGKSWFRGEGDLLGVPQERLAELWKAALSSESEPELPQYG
;
A
#
# COMPACT_ATOMS: atom_id res chain seq x y z
N MET A 1 18.77 -25.29 6.30
CA MET A 1 18.21 -24.49 5.19
C MET A 1 18.32 -23.04 5.62
N ARG A 2 18.93 -22.16 4.81
CA ARG A 2 19.12 -20.75 5.17
C ARG A 2 17.76 -20.04 5.08
N GLU A 3 17.30 -19.53 6.22
CA GLU A 3 16.24 -18.54 6.28
C GLU A 3 16.70 -17.33 5.46
N VAL A 4 15.98 -17.04 4.39
CA VAL A 4 16.17 -15.83 3.60
C VAL A 4 15.64 -14.67 4.43
N GLU A 5 16.54 -13.90 5.02
CA GLU A 5 16.19 -12.62 5.65
C GLU A 5 15.51 -11.73 4.60
N PRO A 6 14.25 -11.29 4.80
CA PRO A 6 13.62 -10.34 3.90
C PRO A 6 14.31 -8.99 4.10
N LYS A 7 15.35 -8.74 3.30
CA LYS A 7 16.20 -7.53 3.38
C LYS A 7 15.51 -6.23 2.92
N ASP A 8 14.21 -6.30 2.62
CA ASP A 8 13.32 -5.17 2.38
C ASP A 8 11.95 -5.44 3.04
N ALA A 9 11.94 -5.91 4.30
CA ALA A 9 10.72 -6.19 5.04
C ALA A 9 9.91 -4.90 5.23
N VAL A 10 8.99 -4.65 4.30
CA VAL A 10 7.97 -3.60 4.42
C VAL A 10 7.08 -3.97 5.58
N GLN A 11 7.26 -3.30 6.72
CA GLN A 11 6.43 -3.55 7.90
C GLN A 11 5.16 -2.74 7.77
N VAL A 12 4.07 -3.40 7.45
CA VAL A 12 2.74 -2.78 7.43
C VAL A 12 2.27 -2.60 8.87
N GLU A 13 1.96 -1.36 9.23
CA GLU A 13 1.32 -1.05 10.50
C GLU A 13 -0.20 -1.20 10.42
N SER A 14 -0.81 -0.72 9.34
CA SER A 14 -2.27 -0.76 9.17
C SER A 14 -2.66 -0.62 7.71
N ARG A 15 -3.77 -1.26 7.30
CA ARG A 15 -4.42 -1.04 6.01
C ARG A 15 -5.88 -0.69 6.21
N GLU A 16 -6.29 0.46 5.70
CA GLU A 16 -7.66 0.95 5.83
C GLU A 16 -8.19 1.49 4.49
N ARG A 17 -9.47 1.25 4.22
CA ARG A 17 -10.18 1.96 3.14
C ARG A 17 -10.52 3.36 3.63
N VAL A 18 -9.99 4.36 2.96
CA VAL A 18 -10.20 5.78 3.28
C VAL A 18 -10.98 6.46 2.17
N HIS A 19 -11.77 7.45 2.55
CA HIS A 19 -12.44 8.32 1.60
C HIS A 19 -11.59 9.57 1.38
N ILE A 20 -11.15 9.79 0.14
CA ILE A 20 -10.38 10.98 -0.22
C ILE A 20 -11.21 11.89 -1.12
N ARG A 21 -10.99 13.19 -0.99
CA ARG A 21 -11.56 14.18 -1.88
C ARG A 21 -10.42 14.83 -2.65
N THR A 22 -10.42 14.69 -3.97
CA THR A 22 -9.45 15.37 -4.82
C THR A 22 -9.99 16.74 -5.23
N ARG A 23 -9.10 17.68 -5.54
CA ARG A 23 -9.53 18.99 -6.04
C ARG A 23 -10.13 18.90 -7.45
N GLU A 24 -9.71 17.89 -8.20
CA GLU A 24 -10.10 17.67 -9.59
C GLU A 24 -11.49 17.02 -9.73
N SER A 25 -11.98 16.34 -8.69
CA SER A 25 -13.29 15.69 -8.70
C SER A 25 -14.15 16.14 -7.52
N PRO A 26 -15.40 16.59 -7.74
CA PRO A 26 -16.31 16.92 -6.63
C PRO A 26 -16.77 15.69 -5.84
N ALA A 27 -16.54 14.48 -6.37
CA ALA A 27 -16.93 13.21 -5.77
C ALA A 27 -15.90 12.71 -4.74
N THR A 28 -16.42 12.12 -3.66
CA THR A 28 -15.62 11.36 -2.69
C THR A 28 -15.16 10.06 -3.34
N LEU A 29 -13.84 9.86 -3.42
CA LEU A 29 -13.25 8.66 -3.97
C LEU A 29 -12.88 7.70 -2.84
N ALA A 30 -13.11 6.41 -3.08
CA ALA A 30 -12.58 5.37 -2.22
C ALA A 30 -11.11 5.13 -2.58
N ALA A 31 -10.24 5.25 -1.60
CA ALA A 31 -8.81 4.98 -1.70
C ALA A 31 -8.43 3.95 -0.64
N TRP A 32 -7.32 3.27 -0.86
CA TRP A 32 -6.70 2.47 0.19
C TRP A 32 -5.54 3.22 0.79
N ARG A 33 -5.39 3.17 2.10
CA ARG A 33 -4.23 3.70 2.81
C ARG A 33 -3.54 2.55 3.52
N VAL A 34 -2.24 2.43 3.30
CA VAL A 34 -1.36 1.49 3.98
C VAL A 34 -0.35 2.31 4.78
N SER A 35 -0.46 2.28 6.09
CA SER A 35 0.55 2.83 6.99
C SER A 35 1.68 1.81 7.13
N LEU A 36 2.91 2.27 6.92
CA LEU A 36 4.13 1.50 7.03
C LEU A 36 4.90 1.96 8.26
N ARG A 37 5.31 1.00 9.08
CA ARG A 37 6.21 1.21 10.22
C ARG A 37 7.66 1.36 9.77
N SER A 38 8.06 0.57 8.77
CA SER A 38 9.38 0.60 8.13
C SER A 38 9.24 0.24 6.66
N PRO A 39 9.64 1.12 5.71
CA PRO A 39 9.98 2.54 5.92
C PRO A 39 8.81 3.31 6.58
N ALA A 40 9.11 4.25 7.47
CA ALA A 40 8.09 4.96 8.23
C ALA A 40 7.28 5.89 7.31
N GLY A 41 5.97 5.70 7.22
CA GLY A 41 5.13 6.55 6.37
C GLY A 41 3.78 5.94 6.06
N ALA A 42 3.10 6.47 5.06
CA ALA A 42 1.90 5.84 4.53
C ALA A 42 1.86 5.93 3.00
N ILE A 43 1.29 4.92 2.38
CA ILE A 43 1.02 4.87 0.94
C ILE A 43 -0.48 4.89 0.75
N VAL A 44 -0.99 5.89 0.05
CA VAL A 44 -2.39 6.01 -0.34
C VAL A 44 -2.53 5.65 -1.81
N LEU A 45 -3.25 4.57 -2.11
CA LEU A 45 -3.67 4.21 -3.45
C LEU A 45 -5.05 4.81 -3.72
N ALA A 46 -5.08 5.79 -4.60
CA ALA A 46 -6.30 6.43 -5.06
C ALA A 46 -6.68 5.91 -6.44
N GLU A 47 -7.97 5.65 -6.65
CA GLU A 47 -8.52 5.18 -7.93
C GLU A 47 -9.61 6.15 -8.38
N SER A 48 -9.51 6.69 -9.59
CA SER A 48 -10.53 7.58 -10.17
C SER A 48 -10.59 7.45 -11.68
N GLY A 49 -11.80 7.29 -12.23
CA GLY A 49 -12.02 7.31 -13.68
C GLY A 49 -11.17 6.30 -14.46
N GLY A 50 -10.88 5.14 -13.86
CA GLY A 50 -10.05 4.09 -14.47
C GLY A 50 -8.54 4.32 -14.38
N LYS A 51 -8.09 5.36 -13.68
CA LYS A 51 -6.67 5.61 -13.37
C LYS A 51 -6.43 5.38 -11.88
N SER A 52 -5.35 4.69 -11.56
CA SER A 52 -4.84 4.53 -10.21
C SER A 52 -3.54 5.29 -10.05
N TRP A 53 -3.34 5.92 -8.90
CA TRP A 53 -2.08 6.57 -8.54
C TRP A 53 -1.79 6.37 -7.06
N PHE A 54 -0.51 6.32 -6.75
CA PHE A 54 -0.02 6.15 -5.40
C PHE A 54 0.37 7.52 -4.83
N ARG A 55 0.25 7.69 -3.53
CA ARG A 55 0.69 8.90 -2.85
C ARG A 55 1.40 8.50 -1.58
N GLY A 56 2.68 8.82 -1.52
CA GLY A 56 3.46 8.68 -0.31
C GLY A 56 3.17 9.84 0.65
N GLU A 57 3.08 9.51 1.93
CA GLU A 57 2.90 10.41 3.06
C GLU A 57 4.01 10.14 4.08
N GLY A 58 4.44 11.18 4.80
CA GLY A 58 5.57 11.09 5.73
C GLY A 58 6.90 10.96 4.99
N ASP A 59 7.71 9.97 5.36
CA ASP A 59 9.04 9.74 4.76
C ASP A 59 8.96 9.28 3.29
N LEU A 60 7.77 8.86 2.86
CA LEU A 60 7.48 8.48 1.48
C LEU A 60 7.05 9.67 0.60
N LEU A 61 6.97 10.88 1.17
CA LEU A 61 6.59 12.08 0.45
C LEU A 61 7.69 12.46 -0.56
N GLY A 62 7.31 12.59 -1.84
CA GLY A 62 8.25 12.86 -2.94
C GLY A 62 8.89 11.61 -3.55
N VAL A 63 8.61 10.41 -3.01
CA VAL A 63 9.01 9.15 -3.64
C VAL A 63 8.27 8.99 -4.98
N PRO A 64 8.96 8.56 -6.06
CA PRO A 64 8.33 8.38 -7.36
C PRO A 64 7.26 7.28 -7.34
N GLN A 65 6.26 7.42 -8.22
CA GLN A 65 5.12 6.50 -8.34
C GLN A 65 5.54 5.03 -8.47
N GLU A 66 6.58 4.77 -9.27
CA GLU A 66 7.10 3.42 -9.50
C GLU A 66 7.61 2.78 -8.20
N ARG A 67 8.35 3.54 -7.38
CA ARG A 67 8.84 3.06 -6.09
C ARG A 67 7.72 2.85 -5.08
N LEU A 68 6.72 3.74 -5.07
CA LEU A 68 5.53 3.56 -4.24
C LEU A 68 4.73 2.32 -4.64
N ALA A 69 4.63 2.03 -5.94
CA ALA A 69 3.96 0.83 -6.44
C ALA A 69 4.70 -0.44 -6.02
N GLU A 70 6.03 -0.44 -6.02
CA GLU A 70 6.84 -1.57 -5.55
C GLU A 70 6.69 -1.79 -4.04
N LEU A 71 6.75 -0.72 -3.23
CA LEU A 71 6.51 -0.79 -1.78
C LEU A 71 5.08 -1.25 -1.47
N TRP A 72 4.10 -0.81 -2.26
CA TRP A 72 2.71 -1.24 -2.15
C TRP A 72 2.57 -2.73 -2.43
N LYS A 73 3.18 -3.26 -3.50
CA LYS A 73 3.18 -4.70 -3.79
C LYS A 73 3.85 -5.49 -2.67
N ALA A 74 5.00 -5.02 -2.18
CA ALA A 74 5.69 -5.66 -1.07
C ALA A 74 4.84 -5.67 0.22
N ALA A 75 4.12 -4.57 0.50
CA ALA A 75 3.17 -4.48 1.60
C ALA A 75 2.01 -5.49 1.46
N LEU A 76 1.51 -5.71 0.24
CA LEU A 76 0.48 -6.71 -0.02
C LEU A 76 1.02 -8.15 0.11
N SER A 77 2.24 -8.41 -0.35
CA SER A 77 2.87 -9.74 -0.25
C SER A 77 3.29 -10.12 1.16
N SER A 78 3.52 -9.14 2.04
CA SER A 78 3.83 -9.42 3.46
C SER A 78 2.61 -9.91 4.25
N GLU A 79 1.39 -9.68 3.76
CA GLU A 79 0.15 -10.30 4.26
C GLU A 79 0.03 -11.68 3.59
N SER A 80 0.96 -12.57 3.92
CA SER A 80 0.99 -13.95 3.46
C SER A 80 -0.42 -14.52 3.63
N GLU A 81 -0.98 -14.95 2.50
CA GLU A 81 -2.30 -15.56 2.36
C GLU A 81 -2.60 -16.48 3.56
N PRO A 82 -3.72 -16.34 4.28
CA PRO A 82 -4.16 -17.47 5.09
C PRO A 82 -4.40 -18.58 4.08
N GLU A 83 -3.61 -19.65 4.16
CA GLU A 83 -3.76 -20.86 3.38
C GLU A 83 -5.22 -21.28 3.53
N LEU A 84 -6.05 -20.96 2.54
CA LEU A 84 -7.47 -21.31 2.59
C LEU A 84 -7.50 -22.83 2.71
N PRO A 85 -8.10 -23.41 3.77
CA PRO A 85 -8.17 -24.85 3.88
C PRO A 85 -8.88 -25.35 2.62
N GLN A 86 -8.18 -26.15 1.82
CA GLN A 86 -8.78 -26.85 0.71
C GLN A 86 -9.81 -27.79 1.33
N TYR A 87 -11.09 -27.40 1.29
CA TYR A 87 -12.18 -28.29 1.61
C TYR A 87 -12.19 -29.37 0.52
N GLY A 88 -11.62 -30.53 0.86
CA GLY A 88 -11.76 -31.77 0.11
C GLY A 88 -13.11 -32.44 0.31
#